data_AF-A0A372NZ21-F1
#
_entry.id   AF-A0A372NZ21-F1
#
_cell.length_a   1.000
_cell.length_b   1.000
_cell.length_c   1.000
_cell.angle_alpha   90.00
_cell.angle_beta   90.00
_cell.angle_gamma   90.00
#
_symmetry.space_group_name_H-M   'P 1'
#
loop_
_entity.id
_entity.type
_entity.pdbx_description
1 polymer ?
#
loop_
_entity_poly.entity_id
_entity_poly.type
_entity_poly.pdbx_seq_one_letter_code
_entity_poly.pdbx_strand_id
1 'polypeptide(L)'
;MYNILLLDGAIADIRDAHDWYEERQQGLGKRFQKTVFSKLDLIQQNPLLYQVRFSEVFRFAKTDIFPFLIVFEIVDQSIIVNAVFHTSRNPNAF
;
A
#
# COMPACT_ATOMS: atom_id res chain seq x y z
N MET A 1 0.84 -3.52 18.94
CA MET A 1 0.14 -3.24 17.66
C MET A 1 0.54 -1.83 17.26
N TYR A 2 1.06 -1.64 16.05
CA TYR A 2 1.46 -0.31 15.57
C TYR A 2 0.23 0.51 15.18
N ASN A 3 0.34 1.84 15.17
CA ASN A 3 -0.68 2.71 14.57
C ASN A 3 -0.40 2.89 13.08
N ILE A 4 -1.41 2.85 12.22
CA ILE A 4 -1.26 3.16 10.80
C ILE A 4 -1.72 4.59 10.53
N LEU A 5 -0.88 5.35 9.83
CA LEU A 5 -1.17 6.66 9.28
C LEU A 5 -1.03 6.59 7.76
N LEU A 6 -2.11 6.87 7.04
CA LEU A 6 -2.10 7.00 5.59
C LEU A 6 -1.87 8.48 5.25
N LEU A 7 -0.81 8.79 4.51
CA LEU A 7 -0.64 10.13 3.97
C LEU A 7 -1.65 10.38 2.84
N ASP A 8 -1.95 11.66 2.58
CA ASP A 8 -2.94 12.05 1.56
C ASP A 8 -2.62 11.45 0.18
N GLY A 9 -1.34 11.33 -0.17
CA GLY A 9 -0.90 10.66 -1.41
C GLY A 9 -1.31 9.18 -1.46
N ALA A 10 -1.10 8.44 -0.38
CA ALA A 10 -1.54 7.04 -0.30
C ALA A 10 -3.06 6.90 -0.34
N ILE A 11 -3.81 7.84 0.25
CA ILE A 11 -5.28 7.84 0.20
C ILE A 11 -5.75 8.10 -1.24
N ALA A 12 -5.13 9.06 -1.94
CA ALA A 12 -5.41 9.34 -3.34
C ALA A 12 -5.11 8.13 -4.23
N ASP A 13 -3.95 7.50 -4.06
CA ASP A 13 -3.56 6.29 -4.80
C ASP A 13 -4.61 5.17 -4.66
N ILE A 14 -5.09 4.92 -3.43
CA ILE A 14 -6.10 3.90 -3.15
C ILE A 14 -7.42 4.26 -3.83
N ARG A 15 -7.84 5.52 -3.75
CA ARG A 15 -9.11 5.99 -4.33
C ARG A 15 -9.08 5.90 -5.85
N ASP A 16 -8.04 6.41 -6.49
CA ASP A 16 -7.88 6.41 -7.94
C ASP A 16 -7.84 4.98 -8.48
N ALA A 17 -7.13 4.08 -7.79
CA ALA A 17 -7.10 2.67 -8.16
C ALA A 17 -8.46 1.98 -7.95
N HIS A 18 -9.14 2.26 -6.84
CA HIS A 18 -10.49 1.73 -6.59
C HIS A 18 -11.44 2.10 -7.73
N ASP A 19 -11.51 3.39 -8.06
CA ASP A 19 -12.44 3.91 -9.07
C ASP A 19 -12.12 3.35 -10.45
N TRP A 20 -10.83 3.30 -10.82
CA TRP A 20 -10.37 2.71 -12.07
C TRP A 20 -10.75 1.22 -12.23
N TYR A 21 -10.68 0.44 -11.15
CA TYR A 21 -11.06 -0.97 -11.16
C TYR A 21 -12.58 -1.14 -11.19
N GLU A 22 -13.33 -0.32 -10.45
CA GLU A 22 -14.80 -0.37 -10.40
C GLU A 22 -15.41 -0.03 -11.77
N GLU A 23 -14.84 0.94 -12.49
CA GLU A 23 -15.23 1.27 -13.87
C GLU A 23 -15.02 0.12 -14.86
N ARG A 24 -14.05 -0.77 -14.59
CA ARG A 24 -13.76 -1.92 -15.47
C ARG A 24 -14.70 -3.08 -15.27
N GLN A 25 -15.03 -3.34 -14.00
CA GLN A 25 -15.93 -4.40 -13.63
C GLN A 25 -16.53 -4.06 -12.28
N GLN A 26 -17.85 -4.05 -12.21
CA GLN A 26 -18.58 -3.83 -10.97
C GLN A 26 -18.09 -4.79 -9.87
N GLY A 27 -17.73 -4.23 -8.70
CA GLY A 27 -17.19 -4.94 -7.54
C GLY A 27 -15.68 -5.16 -7.55
N LEU A 28 -14.98 -4.87 -8.65
CA LEU A 28 -13.52 -5.06 -8.71
C LEU A 28 -12.77 -4.00 -7.91
N GLY A 29 -13.28 -2.76 -7.83
CA GLY A 29 -12.73 -1.70 -6.97
C GLY A 29 -12.80 -2.09 -5.50
N LYS A 30 -13.96 -2.61 -5.07
CA LYS A 30 -14.14 -3.14 -3.70
C LYS A 30 -13.18 -4.29 -3.39
N ARG A 31 -12.95 -5.19 -4.34
CA ARG A 31 -12.00 -6.31 -4.20
C ARG A 31 -10.55 -5.79 -4.07
N PHE A 32 -10.18 -4.78 -4.84
CA PHE A 32 -8.90 -4.09 -4.72
C PHE A 32 -8.72 -3.49 -3.33
N GLN A 33 -9.68 -2.66 -2.91
CA GLN A 33 -9.64 -1.98 -1.61
C GLN A 33 -9.50 -2.98 -0.44
N LYS A 34 -10.28 -4.06 -0.46
CA LYS A 34 -10.16 -5.14 0.54
C LYS A 34 -8.76 -5.76 0.57
N THR A 35 -8.15 -5.98 -0.60
CA THR A 35 -6.80 -6.54 -0.69
C THR A 35 -5.76 -5.59 -0.08
N VAL A 36 -5.87 -4.29 -0.32
CA VAL A 36 -4.97 -3.28 0.28
C VAL A 36 -5.14 -3.26 1.79
N PHE A 37 -6.37 -3.17 2.31
CA PHE A 37 -6.60 -3.14 3.76
C PHE A 37 -6.15 -4.41 4.47
N SER A 38 -6.41 -5.59 3.90
CA SER A 38 -5.89 -6.83 4.49
C SER A 38 -4.35 -6.87 4.51
N LYS A 39 -3.67 -6.26 3.53
CA LYS A 39 -2.22 -6.14 3.56
C LYS A 39 -1.76 -5.13 4.62
N LEU A 40 -2.48 -4.00 4.78
CA LEU A 40 -2.22 -3.03 5.85
C LEU A 40 -2.39 -3.64 7.24
N ASP A 41 -3.40 -4.48 7.46
CA ASP A 41 -3.58 -5.19 8.74
C ASP A 41 -2.40 -6.10 9.07
N LEU A 42 -1.86 -6.82 8.06
CA LEU A 42 -0.67 -7.65 8.22
C LEU A 42 0.58 -6.83 8.54
N ILE A 43 0.75 -5.69 7.84
CA ILE A 43 1.82 -4.72 8.10
C ILE A 43 1.68 -4.17 9.53
N GLN A 44 0.48 -3.83 10.00
CA GLN A 44 0.24 -3.31 11.34
C GLN A 44 0.64 -4.30 12.46
N GLN A 45 0.36 -5.58 12.23
CA GLN A 45 0.66 -6.64 13.18
C GLN A 45 2.15 -7.01 13.16
N ASN A 46 2.79 -6.98 11.99
CA ASN A 46 4.13 -7.51 11.80
C ASN A 46 5.00 -6.62 10.87
N PRO A 47 5.22 -5.33 11.19
CA PRO A 47 5.84 -4.41 10.24
C PRO A 47 7.33 -4.71 9.99
N LEU A 48 7.97 -5.42 10.92
CA LEU A 48 9.38 -5.82 10.82
C LEU A 48 9.61 -7.02 9.88
N LEU A 49 8.55 -7.71 9.40
CA LEU A 49 8.68 -8.77 8.38
C LEU A 49 9.20 -8.24 7.04
N TYR A 50 9.00 -6.96 6.77
CA TYR A 50 9.39 -6.31 5.53
C TYR A 50 10.76 -5.67 5.70
N GLN A 51 11.76 -6.11 4.94
CA GLN A 51 13.10 -5.53 5.00
C GLN A 51 13.09 -4.04 4.60
N VAL A 52 13.93 -3.26 5.29
CA VAL A 52 14.27 -1.90 4.85
C VAL A 52 15.09 -2.01 3.57
N ARG A 53 14.74 -1.25 2.53
CA ARG A 53 15.46 -1.32 1.25
C ARG A 53 15.90 0.03 0.70
N PHE A 54 15.05 1.06 0.72
CA PHE A 54 15.36 2.34 0.07
C PHE A 54 15.75 3.39 1.10
N SER A 55 16.88 4.06 0.87
CA SER A 55 17.44 5.12 1.72
C SER A 55 17.57 4.75 3.20
N GLU A 56 17.65 3.45 3.52
CA GLU A 56 17.64 2.90 4.89
C GLU A 56 16.40 3.27 5.73
N VAL A 57 15.31 3.71 5.07
CA VAL A 57 14.09 4.18 5.73
C VAL A 57 12.87 3.37 5.30
N PHE A 58 12.69 3.19 3.98
CA PHE A 58 11.45 2.63 3.47
C PHE A 58 11.44 1.11 3.38
N ARG A 59 10.26 0.57 3.67
CA ARG A 59 9.85 -0.83 3.57
C ARG A 59 8.77 -0.95 2.50
N PHE A 60 8.71 -2.13 1.90
CA PHE A 60 7.87 -2.39 0.74
C PHE A 60 7.09 -3.68 0.92
N ALA A 61 5.77 -3.61 0.72
CA ALA A 61 4.88 -4.75 0.79
C ALA A 61 4.07 -4.87 -0.50
N LYS A 62 4.27 -5.96 -1.24
CA LYS A 62 3.44 -6.26 -2.42
C LYS A 62 2.07 -6.77 -1.98
N THR A 63 1.02 -6.32 -2.67
CA THR A 63 -0.30 -6.94 -2.53
C THR A 63 -0.34 -8.26 -3.29
N ASP A 64 -1.16 -9.21 -2.84
CA ASP A 64 -1.06 -10.60 -3.32
C ASP A 64 -1.68 -10.80 -4.72
N ILE A 65 -2.68 -9.99 -5.06
CA ILE A 65 -3.53 -10.21 -6.23
C ILE A 65 -3.41 -9.07 -7.25
N PHE A 66 -3.24 -7.84 -6.75
CA PHE A 66 -3.15 -6.65 -7.58
C PHE A 66 -1.68 -6.25 -7.75
N PRO A 67 -1.30 -5.61 -8.86
CA PRO A 67 0.09 -5.19 -9.11
C PRO A 67 0.41 -3.90 -8.34
N PHE A 68 0.31 -3.94 -7.02
CA PHE A 68 0.52 -2.78 -6.15
C PHE A 68 1.56 -3.03 -5.07
N LEU A 69 2.28 -1.98 -4.72
CA LEU A 69 3.31 -1.93 -3.71
C LEU A 69 2.94 -0.87 -2.66
N ILE A 70 2.78 -1.30 -1.42
CA ILE A 70 2.59 -0.39 -0.28
C ILE A 70 3.98 0.04 0.19
N VAL A 71 4.21 1.34 0.17
CA VAL A 71 5.46 1.98 0.58
C VAL A 71 5.25 2.60 1.95
N PHE A 72 6.03 2.16 2.93
CA PHE A 72 5.86 2.65 4.29
C PHE A 72 7.19 2.72 5.04
N GLU A 73 7.19 3.47 6.12
CA GLU A 73 8.27 3.52 7.09
C GLU A 73 7.71 3.30 8.49
N ILE A 74 8.60 3.03 9.45
CA ILE A 74 8.25 2.88 10.85
C ILE A 74 8.93 4.00 11.62
N VAL A 75 8.13 4.86 12.25
CA VAL A 75 8.61 5.92 13.14
C VAL A 75 8.01 5.66 14.51
N ASP A 76 8.85 5.34 15.49
CA ASP A 76 8.46 4.86 16.82
C ASP A 76 7.48 3.68 16.77
N GLN A 77 6.22 3.91 17.14
CA GLN A 77 5.13 2.93 17.11
C GLN A 77 4.10 3.20 16.01
N SER A 78 4.47 4.00 15.02
CA SER A 78 3.63 4.39 13.90
C SER A 78 4.19 3.86 12.58
N ILE A 79 3.29 3.39 11.74
CA ILE A 79 3.54 2.99 10.36
C ILE A 79 3.00 4.10 9.48
N ILE A 80 3.89 4.79 8.79
CA ILE A 80 3.53 5.90 7.90
C ILE A 80 3.51 5.34 6.47
N VAL A 81 2.31 5.22 5.90
CA VAL A 81 2.13 4.76 4.52
C VAL A 81 2.24 5.96 3.61
N ASN A 82 3.31 5.98 2.84
CA ASN A 82 3.68 7.09 1.97
C ASN A 82 2.94 7.00 0.63
N ALA A 83 2.82 5.80 0.07
CA ALA A 83 2.19 5.57 -1.23
C ALA A 83 1.65 4.13 -1.38
N VAL A 84 0.68 3.95 -2.27
CA VAL A 84 0.17 2.65 -2.73
C VAL A 84 0.35 2.58 -4.24
N PHE A 85 1.57 2.20 -4.64
CA PHE A 85 2.08 2.38 -5.99
C PHE A 85 1.70 1.23 -6.94
N HIS A 86 1.18 1.56 -8.13
CA HIS A 86 0.85 0.57 -9.17
C HIS A 86 2.10 0.15 -9.98
N THR A 87 2.65 -1.03 -9.70
CA THR A 87 3.95 -1.48 -10.20
C THR A 87 4.02 -1.74 -11.69
N SER A 88 2.90 -2.06 -12.37
CA SER A 88 2.90 -2.31 -13.81
C SER A 88 2.61 -1.08 -14.68
N ARG A 89 2.29 0.08 -14.08
CA ARG A 89 1.98 1.31 -14.85
C ARG A 89 3.22 2.16 -15.10
N ASN A 90 4.21 2.10 -14.21
CA ASN A 90 5.41 2.93 -14.35
C ASN A 90 6.61 2.32 -13.61
N PRO A 91 7.30 1.31 -14.17
CA PRO A 91 8.39 0.62 -13.46
C PRO A 91 9.59 1.52 -13.10
N ASN A 92 9.68 2.73 -13.68
CA ASN A 92 10.77 3.70 -13.47
C ASN A 92 10.38 4.87 -12.54
N ALA A 93 9.16 4.90 -12.01
CA ALA A 93 8.75 5.94 -11.05
C ALA A 93 9.14 5.59 -9.60
N PHE A 94 9.95 4.54 -9.43
CA PHE A 94 10.46 4.01 -8.17
C PHE A 94 11.98 3.97 -8.16
#